data_AF-A0A1I1SXX4-F1
#
_entry.id   AF-A0A1I1SXX4-F1
#
_cell.length_a   1.000
_cell.length_b   1.000
_cell.length_c   1.000
_cell.angle_alpha   90.00
_cell.angle_beta   90.00
_cell.angle_gamma   90.00
#
_symmetry.space_group_name_H-M   'P 1'
#
loop_
_entity.id
_entity.type
_entity.pdbx_description
1 polymer ?
#
loop_
_entity_poly.entity_id
_entity_poly.type
_entity_poly.pdbx_seq_one_letter_code
_entity_poly.pdbx_strand_id
1 'polypeptide(L)'
;MHFYLCIASLLIKADDINIDSLFYKWNKATLRSLENSLSNAAIVGEKELYQNRLEAEPVYWDIETDSMNKESIRWKFLEQICKEFNPENNNWTVVEVVKSGEVVRIINYLICYDSSGAKIITYRYLIGGWSRVEERYADIKMRDLALTTARVSFESGSNNYDAIVTNFKSGSILQSEYFLNSTLSEKSKIVSIIN
;
A
#
# COMPACT_ATOMS: atom_id res chain seq x y z
N MET A 1 -35.16 4.69 44.80
CA MET A 1 -33.70 4.91 44.70
C MET A 1 -33.23 4.21 43.43
N HIS A 2 -32.99 4.94 42.34
CA HIS A 2 -32.59 4.38 41.04
C HIS A 2 -31.22 4.98 40.68
N PHE A 3 -30.21 4.12 40.56
CA PHE A 3 -28.89 4.48 40.08
C PHE A 3 -28.91 4.43 38.55
N TYR A 4 -28.85 5.59 37.90
CA TYR A 4 -28.47 5.68 36.49
C TYR A 4 -26.94 5.69 36.41
N LEU A 5 -26.36 4.59 35.96
CA LEU A 5 -24.95 4.50 35.60
C LEU A 5 -24.77 5.17 34.23
N CYS A 6 -24.41 6.45 34.21
CA CYS A 6 -23.91 7.11 33.01
C CYS A 6 -22.54 6.51 32.67
N ILE A 7 -22.49 5.58 31.72
CA ILE A 7 -21.25 5.21 31.05
C ILE A 7 -20.92 6.36 30.11
N ALA A 8 -20.13 7.31 30.62
CA ALA A 8 -19.44 8.27 29.77
C ALA A 8 -18.43 7.49 28.94
N SER A 9 -18.75 7.28 27.66
CA SER A 9 -17.80 6.84 26.65
C SER A 9 -16.71 7.90 26.56
N LEU A 10 -15.55 7.62 27.18
CA LEU A 10 -14.31 8.33 26.91
C LEU A 10 -13.99 8.16 25.43
N LEU A 11 -14.35 9.15 24.62
CA LEU A 11 -13.73 9.42 23.34
C LEU A 11 -12.27 9.78 23.62
N ILE A 12 -11.40 8.76 23.63
CA ILE A 12 -9.97 8.97 23.42
C ILE A 12 -9.88 9.58 22.03
N LYS A 13 -9.69 10.90 21.94
CA LYS A 13 -9.16 11.52 20.73
C LYS A 13 -7.83 10.82 20.50
N ALA A 14 -7.79 9.90 19.54
CA ALA A 14 -6.52 9.52 18.93
C ALA A 14 -5.87 10.83 18.47
N ASP A 15 -4.60 11.03 18.79
CA ASP A 15 -3.83 12.05 18.09
C ASP A 15 -3.98 11.73 16.59
N ASP A 16 -4.49 12.69 15.82
CA ASP A 16 -4.80 12.46 14.42
C ASP A 16 -3.48 12.19 13.70
N ILE A 17 -3.37 11.03 13.05
CA ILE A 17 -2.31 10.83 12.06
C ILE A 17 -2.29 12.03 11.16
N ASN A 18 -1.10 12.60 10.99
CA ASN A 18 -0.89 13.60 9.98
C ASN A 18 -0.94 12.91 8.60
N ILE A 19 -2.17 12.68 8.10
CA ILE A 19 -2.45 12.02 6.83
C ILE A 19 -1.74 12.79 5.71
N ASP A 20 -1.70 14.13 5.81
CA ASP A 20 -0.96 15.04 4.93
C ASP A 20 0.50 14.58 4.77
N SER A 21 1.21 14.47 5.88
CA SER A 21 2.62 14.06 5.91
C SER A 21 2.80 12.62 5.41
N LEU A 22 1.92 11.70 5.82
CA LEU A 22 2.02 10.29 5.44
C LEU A 22 1.81 10.11 3.94
N PHE A 23 0.80 10.77 3.36
CA PHE A 23 0.51 10.78 1.94
C PHE A 23 1.72 11.24 1.11
N TYR A 24 2.29 12.42 1.44
CA TYR A 24 3.45 12.94 0.72
C TYR A 24 4.66 12.01 0.82
N LYS A 25 4.94 11.51 2.02
CA LYS A 25 6.06 10.57 2.23
C LYS A 25 5.84 9.27 1.47
N TRP A 26 4.60 8.79 1.37
CA TRP A 26 4.27 7.56 0.65
C TRP A 26 4.50 7.71 -0.83
N ASN A 27 3.93 8.74 -1.43
CA ASN A 27 4.13 9.04 -2.85
C ASN A 27 5.61 9.23 -3.19
N LYS A 28 6.33 10.01 -2.38
CA LYS A 28 7.76 10.22 -2.56
C LYS A 28 8.57 8.92 -2.44
N ALA A 29 8.21 8.03 -1.50
CA ALA A 29 8.87 6.74 -1.35
C ALA A 29 8.62 5.83 -2.56
N THR A 30 7.41 5.82 -3.12
CA THR A 30 7.11 5.04 -4.32
C THR A 30 7.87 5.55 -5.54
N LEU A 31 7.86 6.87 -5.79
CA LEU A 31 8.59 7.48 -6.91
C LEU A 31 10.09 7.22 -6.81
N ARG A 32 10.66 7.35 -5.61
CA ARG A 32 12.07 7.02 -5.38
C ARG A 32 12.39 5.55 -5.66
N SER A 33 11.48 4.62 -5.32
CA SER A 33 11.69 3.20 -5.64
C SER A 33 11.65 2.95 -7.15
N LEU A 34 10.75 3.63 -7.87
CA LEU A 34 10.72 3.59 -9.33
C LEU A 34 12.01 4.13 -9.96
N GLU A 35 12.50 5.30 -9.51
CA GLU A 35 13.77 5.90 -9.98
C GLU A 35 14.96 4.97 -9.74
N ASN A 36 15.03 4.36 -8.55
CA ASN A 36 16.06 3.37 -8.22
C ASN A 36 15.95 2.15 -9.14
N SER A 37 14.74 1.67 -9.40
CA SER A 37 14.51 0.49 -10.25
C SER A 37 14.89 0.78 -11.70
N LEU A 38 14.54 1.95 -12.22
CA LEU A 38 14.96 2.43 -13.55
C LEU A 38 16.50 2.47 -13.66
N SER A 39 17.17 3.01 -12.64
CA SER A 39 18.63 3.14 -12.62
C SER A 39 19.34 1.77 -12.59
N ASN A 40 18.73 0.78 -11.93
CA ASN A 40 19.29 -0.56 -11.75
C ASN A 40 18.85 -1.56 -12.82
N ALA A 41 17.82 -1.25 -13.62
CA ALA A 41 17.34 -2.13 -14.68
C ALA A 41 18.45 -2.42 -15.69
N ALA A 42 18.61 -3.70 -16.04
CA ALA A 42 19.70 -4.15 -16.90
C ALA A 42 19.33 -4.08 -18.39
N ILE A 43 18.04 -4.25 -18.71
CA ILE A 43 17.54 -4.41 -20.07
C ILE A 43 16.79 -3.14 -20.49
N VAL A 44 16.93 -2.74 -21.76
CA VAL A 44 16.30 -1.53 -22.30
C VAL A 44 14.78 -1.54 -22.17
N GLY A 45 14.12 -2.66 -22.52
CA GLY A 45 12.66 -2.76 -22.39
C GLY A 45 12.16 -2.61 -20.95
N GLU A 46 12.90 -3.13 -19.96
CA GLU A 46 12.57 -2.93 -18.55
C GLU A 46 12.70 -1.45 -18.14
N LYS A 47 13.74 -0.75 -18.62
CA LYS A 47 13.91 0.69 -18.39
C LYS A 47 12.77 1.50 -18.98
N GLU A 48 12.36 1.22 -20.20
CA GLU A 48 11.24 1.90 -20.85
C GLU A 48 9.95 1.71 -20.05
N LEU A 49 9.70 0.52 -19.51
CA LEU A 49 8.55 0.28 -18.63
C LEU A 49 8.61 1.10 -17.35
N TYR A 50 9.74 1.14 -16.64
CA TYR A 50 9.87 1.99 -15.45
C TYR A 50 9.73 3.48 -15.77
N GLN A 51 10.31 3.94 -16.88
CA GLN A 51 10.18 5.32 -17.33
C GLN A 51 8.70 5.67 -17.59
N ASN A 52 7.97 4.81 -18.29
CA ASN A 52 6.54 4.99 -18.53
C ASN A 52 5.74 5.07 -17.22
N ARG A 53 6.11 4.29 -16.20
CA ARG A 53 5.46 4.35 -14.87
C ARG A 53 5.81 5.62 -14.11
N LEU A 54 7.06 6.09 -14.16
CA LEU A 54 7.46 7.36 -13.56
C LEU A 54 6.67 8.54 -14.13
N GLU A 55 6.32 8.49 -15.42
CA GLU A 55 5.51 9.53 -16.07
C GLU A 55 4.02 9.38 -15.78
N ALA A 56 3.49 8.15 -15.74
CA ALA A 56 2.06 7.90 -15.61
C ALA A 56 1.53 7.92 -14.17
N GLU A 57 2.29 7.38 -13.20
CA GLU A 57 1.81 7.20 -11.83
C GLU A 57 1.48 8.52 -11.12
N PRO A 58 2.26 9.62 -11.24
CA PRO A 58 1.88 10.90 -10.65
C PRO A 58 0.54 11.42 -11.13
N VAL A 59 0.24 11.26 -12.43
CA VAL A 59 -1.04 11.65 -13.04
C VAL A 59 -2.15 10.74 -12.53
N TYR A 60 -1.88 9.44 -12.43
CA TYR A 60 -2.85 8.45 -11.99
C TYR A 60 -3.24 8.60 -10.51
N TRP A 61 -2.27 8.91 -9.66
CA TRP A 61 -2.50 9.22 -8.26
C TRP A 61 -2.92 10.66 -8.02
N ASP A 62 -3.01 11.47 -9.09
CA ASP A 62 -3.42 12.87 -9.04
C ASP A 62 -2.56 13.67 -8.04
N ILE A 63 -1.25 13.44 -8.10
CA ILE A 63 -0.25 14.11 -7.25
C ILE A 63 0.13 15.41 -7.93
N GLU A 64 -0.46 16.50 -7.49
CA GLU A 64 0.05 17.83 -7.82
C GLU A 64 1.36 18.05 -7.03
N THR A 65 2.43 18.45 -7.72
CA THR A 65 3.74 18.70 -7.10
C THR A 65 3.72 19.80 -6.05
N ASP A 66 2.75 20.72 -6.16
CA ASP A 66 2.71 21.97 -5.40
C ASP A 66 1.43 22.12 -4.55
N SER A 67 0.55 21.11 -4.51
CA SER A 67 -0.71 21.20 -3.78
C SER A 67 -1.10 19.87 -3.12
N MET A 68 -1.94 19.95 -2.08
CA MET A 68 -2.46 18.76 -1.40
C MET A 68 -3.77 18.34 -2.08
N ASN A 69 -3.71 17.25 -2.83
CA ASN A 69 -4.90 16.67 -3.43
C ASN A 69 -5.55 15.62 -2.53
N LYS A 70 -6.55 16.07 -1.76
CA LYS A 70 -7.37 15.19 -0.91
C LYS A 70 -8.34 14.31 -1.69
N GLU A 71 -8.53 14.57 -2.98
CA GLU A 71 -9.35 13.74 -3.85
C GLU A 71 -8.58 12.56 -4.46
N SER A 72 -7.25 12.54 -4.31
CA SER A 72 -6.40 11.45 -4.78
C SER A 72 -6.77 10.10 -4.18
N ILE A 73 -6.50 9.07 -4.96
CA ILE A 73 -6.85 7.68 -4.62
C ILE A 73 -6.18 7.25 -3.31
N ARG A 74 -4.89 7.54 -3.15
CA ARG A 74 -4.14 7.19 -1.94
C ARG A 74 -4.56 8.03 -0.74
N TRP A 75 -4.92 9.30 -0.93
CA TRP A 75 -5.48 10.10 0.16
C TRP A 75 -6.74 9.47 0.73
N LYS A 76 -7.70 9.19 -0.16
CA LYS A 76 -8.96 8.54 0.19
C LYS A 76 -8.74 7.18 0.84
N PHE A 77 -7.69 6.46 0.44
CA PHE A 77 -7.32 5.21 1.09
C PHE A 77 -6.86 5.43 2.53
N LEU A 78 -5.95 6.39 2.74
CA LEU A 78 -5.46 6.72 4.09
C LEU A 78 -6.61 7.18 5.00
N GLU A 79 -7.52 8.00 4.47
CA GLU A 79 -8.71 8.44 5.20
C GLU A 79 -9.59 7.24 5.58
N GLN A 80 -9.83 6.31 4.64
CA GLN A 80 -10.61 5.10 4.89
C GLN A 80 -9.99 4.26 6.01
N ILE A 81 -8.68 3.97 5.94
CA ILE A 81 -8.05 3.09 6.91
C ILE A 81 -7.92 3.75 8.29
N CYS A 82 -7.74 5.07 8.38
CA CYS A 82 -7.68 5.78 9.68
C CYS A 82 -9.02 5.74 10.42
N LYS A 83 -10.15 5.58 9.71
CA LYS A 83 -11.47 5.39 10.31
C LYS A 83 -11.67 3.98 10.89
N GLU A 84 -11.02 2.97 10.31
CA GLU A 84 -11.21 1.55 10.64
C GLU A 84 -10.09 0.96 11.52
N PHE A 85 -8.93 1.59 11.53
CA PHE A 85 -7.69 1.09 12.13
C PHE A 85 -6.84 2.27 12.61
N ASN A 86 -6.18 2.12 13.77
CA ASN A 86 -5.23 3.13 14.26
C ASN A 86 -3.81 2.84 13.72
N PRO A 87 -3.30 3.60 12.74
CA PRO A 87 -2.01 3.28 12.12
C PRO A 87 -0.78 3.78 12.91
N GLU A 88 -0.94 4.61 13.95
CA GLU A 88 0.17 5.25 14.68
C GLU A 88 0.94 4.30 15.56
N ASN A 89 0.22 3.36 16.18
CA ASN A 89 0.79 2.49 17.21
C ASN A 89 0.98 1.07 16.70
N ASN A 90 0.81 0.85 15.40
CA ASN A 90 0.80 -0.47 14.80
C ASN A 90 1.79 -0.57 13.65
N ASN A 91 2.27 -1.79 13.43
CA ASN A 91 2.96 -2.16 12.20
C ASN A 91 1.89 -2.57 11.19
N TRP A 92 2.04 -2.13 9.96
CA TRP A 92 1.14 -2.51 8.89
C TRP A 92 1.84 -2.46 7.55
N THR A 93 1.28 -3.15 6.57
CA THR A 93 1.78 -3.15 5.19
C THR A 93 0.62 -2.88 4.25
N VAL A 94 0.89 -2.13 3.20
CA VAL A 94 0.00 -2.06 2.03
C VAL A 94 0.68 -2.74 0.88
N VAL A 95 -0.03 -3.68 0.26
CA VAL A 95 0.28 -4.17 -1.08
C VAL A 95 -0.75 -3.55 -2.02
N GLU A 96 -0.34 -2.54 -2.78
CA GLU A 96 -1.13 -1.90 -3.83
C GLU A 96 -0.87 -2.63 -5.15
N VAL A 97 -1.92 -3.05 -5.83
CA VAL A 97 -1.84 -3.75 -7.12
C VAL A 97 -2.62 -2.99 -8.17
N VAL A 98 -1.95 -2.66 -9.28
CA VAL A 98 -2.53 -1.94 -10.41
C VAL A 98 -2.75 -2.92 -11.56
N LYS A 99 -4.02 -3.30 -11.77
CA LYS A 99 -4.41 -4.19 -12.87
C LYS A 99 -4.82 -3.37 -14.08
N SER A 100 -3.94 -3.33 -15.07
CA SER A 100 -4.20 -2.68 -16.36
C SER A 100 -4.93 -3.63 -17.32
N GLY A 101 -5.95 -3.12 -18.02
CA GLY A 101 -6.81 -3.82 -18.97
C GLY A 101 -7.74 -2.83 -19.66
N GLU A 102 -8.94 -3.25 -20.09
CA GLU A 102 -9.96 -2.32 -20.62
C GLU A 102 -10.34 -1.22 -19.61
N VAL A 103 -10.27 -1.55 -18.31
CA VAL A 103 -10.47 -0.64 -17.19
C VAL A 103 -9.35 -0.88 -16.18
N VAL A 104 -8.71 0.19 -15.71
CA VAL A 104 -7.71 0.10 -14.65
C VAL A 104 -8.40 -0.22 -13.32
N ARG A 105 -7.91 -1.24 -12.61
CA ARG A 105 -8.43 -1.64 -11.29
C ARG A 105 -7.33 -1.57 -10.26
N ILE A 106 -7.59 -0.86 -9.16
CA ILE A 106 -6.68 -0.76 -8.03
C ILE A 106 -7.20 -1.60 -6.88
N ILE A 107 -6.32 -2.42 -6.33
CA ILE A 107 -6.60 -3.26 -5.18
C ILE A 107 -5.53 -2.98 -4.13
N ASN A 108 -5.96 -2.63 -2.92
CA ASN A 108 -5.08 -2.49 -1.77
C ASN A 108 -5.34 -3.62 -0.80
N TYR A 109 -4.30 -4.39 -0.50
CA TYR A 109 -4.29 -5.35 0.61
C TYR A 109 -3.66 -4.66 1.82
N LEU A 110 -4.50 -4.26 2.79
CA LEU A 110 -4.05 -3.76 4.08
C LEU A 110 -3.75 -4.94 5.00
N ILE A 111 -2.52 -5.00 5.50
CA ILE A 111 -2.05 -6.09 6.35
C ILE A 111 -1.73 -5.51 7.72
N CYS A 112 -2.58 -5.82 8.69
CA CYS A 112 -2.43 -5.39 10.08
C CYS A 112 -1.82 -6.53 10.89
N TYR A 113 -0.65 -6.31 11.49
CA TYR A 113 0.06 -7.34 12.25
C TYR A 113 -0.34 -7.34 13.72
N ASP A 114 -0.43 -8.53 14.31
CA ASP A 114 -0.60 -8.73 15.75
C ASP A 114 0.37 -9.80 16.28
N SER A 115 0.20 -10.24 17.53
CA SER A 115 1.07 -11.24 18.16
C SER A 115 0.91 -12.65 17.58
N SER A 116 -0.21 -12.94 16.92
CA SER A 116 -0.60 -14.25 16.40
C SER A 116 -0.42 -14.40 14.88
N GLY A 117 -0.32 -13.29 14.14
CA GLY A 117 -0.16 -13.30 12.69
C GLY A 117 -0.51 -11.95 12.09
N ALA A 118 -1.30 -11.97 11.02
CA ALA A 118 -1.85 -10.75 10.43
C ALA A 118 -3.29 -10.92 9.96
N LYS A 119 -4.03 -9.82 10.08
CA LYS A 119 -5.32 -9.62 9.42
C LYS A 119 -5.09 -8.91 8.09
N ILE A 120 -5.54 -9.53 7.00
CA ILE A 120 -5.44 -9.00 5.65
C ILE A 120 -6.83 -8.54 5.21
N ILE A 121 -6.97 -7.25 4.92
CA ILE A 121 -8.20 -6.64 4.44
C ILE A 121 -7.98 -6.20 3.00
N THR A 122 -8.81 -6.70 2.08
CA THR A 122 -8.76 -6.34 0.67
C THR A 122 -9.73 -5.18 0.42
N TYR A 123 -9.22 -4.11 -0.18
CA TYR A 123 -9.98 -2.97 -0.65
C TYR A 123 -9.90 -2.87 -2.17
N ARG A 124 -11.00 -2.48 -2.82
CA ARG A 124 -11.05 -2.15 -4.24
C ARG A 124 -11.48 -0.72 -4.42
N TYR A 125 -10.81 0.01 -5.29
CA TYR A 125 -11.21 1.36 -5.67
C TYR A 125 -12.23 1.29 -6.81
N LEU A 126 -13.45 1.76 -6.57
CA LEU A 126 -14.55 1.76 -7.52
C LEU A 126 -15.36 3.05 -7.37
N ILE A 127 -15.75 3.68 -8.48
CA ILE A 127 -16.66 4.84 -8.51
C ILE A 127 -16.21 5.95 -7.52
N GLY A 128 -14.92 6.31 -7.56
CA GLY A 128 -14.39 7.43 -6.77
C GLY A 128 -14.14 7.13 -5.28
N GLY A 129 -14.30 5.88 -4.83
CA GLY A 129 -14.13 5.51 -3.42
C GLY A 129 -13.59 4.10 -3.20
N TRP A 130 -13.15 3.84 -1.96
CA TRP A 130 -12.67 2.53 -1.53
C TRP A 130 -13.80 1.70 -0.94
N SER A 131 -13.88 0.45 -1.38
CA SER A 131 -14.79 -0.54 -0.82
C SER A 131 -14.00 -1.71 -0.27
N ARG A 132 -14.23 -2.05 1.00
CA ARG A 132 -13.74 -3.30 1.59
C ARG A 132 -14.49 -4.47 0.95
N VAL A 133 -13.76 -5.47 0.46
CA VAL A 133 -14.36 -6.62 -0.27
C VAL A 133 -14.08 -7.97 0.38
N GLU A 134 -13.00 -8.10 1.13
CA GLU A 134 -12.61 -9.36 1.76
C GLU A 134 -11.83 -9.07 3.04
N GLU A 135 -11.94 -9.96 4.03
CA GLU A 135 -11.04 -10.02 5.18
C GLU A 135 -10.66 -11.48 5.42
N ARG A 136 -9.38 -11.72 5.69
CA ARG A 136 -8.85 -13.03 6.06
C ARG A 136 -7.70 -12.91 7.05
N TYR A 137 -7.46 -13.99 7.79
CA TYR A 137 -6.33 -14.09 8.71
C TYR A 137 -5.27 -15.00 8.11
N ALA A 138 -4.00 -14.66 8.32
CA ALA A 138 -2.87 -15.45 7.87
C ALA A 138 -1.76 -15.44 8.91
N ASP A 139 -1.05 -16.57 9.05
CA ASP A 139 0.19 -16.65 9.81
C ASP A 139 1.33 -16.04 8.98
N ILE A 140 1.32 -14.71 8.88
CA ILE A 140 2.36 -13.90 8.27
C ILE A 140 2.80 -12.80 9.23
N LYS A 141 4.09 -12.52 9.21
CA LYS A 141 4.73 -11.45 9.98
C LYS A 141 5.29 -10.42 9.02
N MET A 142 5.53 -9.21 9.53
CA MET A 142 6.07 -8.11 8.72
C MET A 142 7.39 -8.47 8.01
N ARG A 143 8.25 -9.25 8.68
CA ARG A 143 9.52 -9.75 8.11
C ARG A 143 9.33 -10.69 6.92
N ASP A 144 8.18 -11.35 6.80
CA ASP A 144 7.90 -12.27 5.70
C ASP A 144 7.58 -11.50 4.40
N LEU A 145 7.32 -10.19 4.51
CA LEU A 145 7.21 -9.23 3.41
C LEU A 145 8.48 -8.36 3.31
N ALA A 146 9.65 -8.93 3.61
CA ALA A 146 10.92 -8.28 3.37
C ALA A 146 11.16 -8.09 1.87
N LEU A 147 11.47 -6.85 1.47
CA LEU A 147 11.55 -6.46 0.05
C LEU A 147 12.88 -6.87 -0.59
N THR A 148 13.94 -7.05 0.21
CA THR A 148 15.30 -7.35 -0.27
C THR A 148 15.42 -8.66 -1.03
N THR A 149 14.56 -9.64 -0.75
CA THR A 149 14.57 -10.96 -1.42
C THR A 149 13.34 -11.20 -2.29
N ALA A 150 12.44 -10.21 -2.37
CA ALA A 150 11.19 -10.33 -3.09
C ALA A 150 11.37 -10.12 -4.61
N ARG A 151 12.41 -9.41 -5.04
CA ARG A 151 12.64 -9.08 -6.46
C ARG A 151 13.42 -10.20 -7.17
N VAL A 152 13.01 -10.50 -8.39
CA VAL A 152 13.75 -11.29 -9.38
C VAL A 152 13.91 -10.49 -10.66
N SER A 153 14.75 -10.98 -11.58
CA SER A 153 14.91 -10.39 -12.91
C SER A 153 13.57 -10.28 -13.64
N PHE A 154 13.45 -9.25 -14.48
CA PHE A 154 12.29 -9.05 -15.36
C PHE A 154 11.97 -10.32 -16.17
N GLU A 155 10.67 -10.56 -16.38
CA GLU A 155 10.10 -11.78 -17.00
C GLU A 155 10.30 -13.09 -16.21
N SER A 156 10.97 -13.06 -15.06
CA SER A 156 11.19 -14.26 -14.22
C SER A 156 10.28 -14.33 -12.99
N GLY A 157 9.49 -13.29 -12.74
CA GLY A 157 8.58 -13.20 -11.60
C GLY A 157 7.18 -13.78 -11.87
N SER A 158 6.44 -14.00 -10.78
CA SER A 158 5.14 -14.69 -10.77
C SER A 158 3.94 -13.75 -10.61
N ASN A 159 4.16 -12.43 -10.54
CA ASN A 159 3.08 -11.45 -10.52
C ASN A 159 2.66 -11.06 -11.95
N ASN A 160 1.36 -11.04 -12.20
CA ASN A 160 0.81 -10.65 -13.51
C ASN A 160 0.57 -9.12 -13.65
N TYR A 161 0.76 -8.38 -12.56
CA TYR A 161 0.41 -6.97 -12.46
C TYR A 161 1.48 -6.24 -11.67
N ASP A 162 1.60 -4.94 -11.91
CA ASP A 162 2.46 -4.08 -11.12
C ASP A 162 1.97 -4.05 -9.68
N ALA A 163 2.92 -4.10 -8.75
CA ALA A 163 2.66 -4.14 -7.32
C ALA A 163 3.58 -3.17 -6.59
N ILE A 164 3.04 -2.44 -5.64
CA ILE A 164 3.79 -1.57 -4.73
C ILE A 164 3.60 -2.12 -3.34
N VAL A 165 4.71 -2.43 -2.67
CA VAL A 165 4.68 -2.90 -1.29
C VAL A 165 5.30 -1.86 -0.40
N THR A 166 4.50 -1.32 0.51
CA THR A 166 4.93 -0.31 1.47
C THR A 166 4.73 -0.83 2.88
N ASN A 167 5.83 -0.95 3.61
CA ASN A 167 5.82 -1.38 5.00
C ASN A 167 5.87 -0.15 5.90
N PHE A 168 4.98 -0.10 6.89
CA PHE A 168 4.84 0.98 7.85
C PHE A 168 5.11 0.48 9.26
N LYS A 169 5.81 1.30 10.04
CA LYS A 169 6.12 1.07 11.45
C LYS A 169 5.77 2.33 12.23
N SER A 170 4.84 2.20 13.15
CA SER A 170 4.41 3.29 14.04
C SER A 170 4.05 4.58 13.28
N GLY A 171 3.10 4.49 12.35
CA GLY A 171 2.66 5.62 11.53
C GLY A 171 3.67 6.16 10.50
N SER A 172 4.88 5.59 10.42
CA SER A 172 5.93 6.03 9.49
C SER A 172 6.27 4.96 8.47
N ILE A 173 6.68 5.39 7.28
CA ILE A 173 7.15 4.47 6.23
C ILE A 173 8.50 3.92 6.62
N LEU A 174 8.60 2.61 6.70
CA LEU A 174 9.84 1.89 6.88
C LEU A 174 10.56 1.69 5.54
N GLN A 175 9.82 1.23 4.53
CA GLN A 175 10.32 0.98 3.18
C GLN A 175 9.16 0.90 2.18
N SER A 176 9.44 1.22 0.92
CA SER A 176 8.51 1.05 -0.20
C SER A 176 9.26 0.50 -1.39
N GLU A 177 8.71 -0.51 -2.07
CA GLU A 177 9.29 -1.07 -3.29
C GLU A 177 8.23 -1.21 -4.39
N TYR A 178 8.58 -0.80 -5.61
CA TYR A 178 7.77 -0.96 -6.81
C TYR A 178 8.23 -2.17 -7.62
N PHE A 179 7.34 -3.12 -7.86
CA PHE A 179 7.58 -4.31 -8.67
C PHE A 179 6.79 -4.21 -9.97
N LEU A 180 7.48 -4.18 -11.11
CA LEU A 180 6.83 -4.40 -12.40
C LEU A 180 6.20 -5.80 -12.46
N ASN A 181 5.24 -5.98 -13.36
CA ASN A 181 4.81 -7.31 -13.76
C ASN A 181 6.03 -8.23 -14.02
N SER A 182 5.91 -9.49 -13.60
CA SER A 182 6.94 -10.50 -13.73
C SER A 182 8.29 -10.15 -13.07
N THR A 183 8.27 -9.44 -11.93
CA THR A 183 9.47 -9.16 -11.12
C THR A 183 9.38 -9.60 -9.66
N LEU A 184 8.22 -10.08 -9.18
CA LEU A 184 8.07 -10.68 -7.85
C LEU A 184 8.43 -12.17 -7.87
N SER A 185 9.35 -12.57 -6.99
CA SER A 185 9.74 -13.95 -6.75
C SER A 185 8.53 -14.81 -6.35
N GLU A 186 8.38 -15.99 -6.96
CA GLU A 186 7.38 -16.99 -6.55
C GLU A 186 7.47 -17.35 -5.06
N LYS A 187 8.70 -17.31 -4.51
CA LYS A 187 8.97 -17.61 -3.10
C LYS A 187 8.49 -16.49 -2.15
N SER A 188 8.18 -15.32 -2.68
CA SER A 188 7.70 -14.19 -1.89
C SER A 188 6.27 -14.42 -1.41
N LYS A 189 6.02 -14.19 -0.12
CA LYS A 189 4.66 -14.22 0.45
C LYS A 189 3.75 -13.15 -0.17
N ILE A 190 4.31 -12.11 -0.79
CA ILE A 190 3.55 -11.09 -1.52
C ILE A 190 2.74 -11.75 -2.65
N VAL A 191 3.30 -12.73 -3.37
CA VAL A 191 2.61 -13.42 -4.47
C VAL A 191 1.36 -14.14 -3.96
N SER A 192 1.46 -14.83 -2.81
CA SER A 192 0.31 -15.51 -2.19
C SER A 192 -0.77 -14.57 -1.64
N ILE A 193 -0.46 -13.27 -1.53
CA ILE A 193 -1.43 -12.26 -1.09
C ILE A 193 -2.23 -11.75 -2.29
N ILE A 194 -1.57 -11.53 -3.43
CA ILE A 194 -2.14 -10.83 -4.58
C ILE A 194 -2.77 -11.73 -5.66
N ASN A 195 -2.41 -13.02 -5.67
CA ASN A 195 -2.94 -14.05 -6.55
C ASN A 195 -3.98 -14.91 -5.82
#